data_AF-A0A1B6EPW7-F1
#
_entry.id   AF-A0A1B6EPW7-F1
#
_cell.length_a   1.000
_cell.length_b   1.000
_cell.length_c   1.000
_cell.angle_alpha   90.00
_cell.angle_beta   90.00
_cell.angle_gamma   90.00
#
_symmetry.space_group_name_H-M   'P 1'
#
loop_
_entity.id
_entity.type
_entity.pdbx_description
1 polymer ?
#
loop_
_entity_poly.entity_id
_entity_poly.type
_entity_poly.pdbx_seq_one_letter_code
_entity_poly.pdbx_strand_id
1 'polypeptide(L)'
;TPGYIGIDGHIPVSEDESWGNFFSIAPMCRYAEDLPLYLHSISDPTKRENLRLKQPVDLKTVKIFYIEEDPSILADRVHPEIKTSMRKAVAHFANKFNVIAQEIKIKELEEVYQVAGVVMLRMKSCNSVYQKTEDNPAEWNSVLWTYIKYIFGFTEHTHPPLIYGPIKKYADSISEKEFSEMLELKRTLMQKFDEMLGDDGVFLYPTFNDLANFHQQFYYKLLNTSYFTLFNLIELPACSCPTGLAKDGRPVGFQVAANKHQDRLVFAVAKELESAFGGWVPPPSIPPQEKEAAPNSKQALDKVTIQG
;
A
#
# COMPACT_ATOMS: atom_id res chain seq x y z
N THR A 1 1.44 9.72 -9.96
CA THR A 1 2.82 9.39 -10.41
C THR A 1 3.82 10.12 -9.53
N PRO A 2 4.99 9.53 -9.21
CA PRO A 2 6.04 10.22 -8.44
C PRO A 2 6.56 11.49 -9.13
N GLY A 3 7.11 12.43 -8.34
CA GLY A 3 7.74 13.66 -8.86
C GLY A 3 6.77 14.79 -9.28
N TYR A 4 5.47 14.62 -9.06
CA TYR A 4 4.46 15.67 -9.27
C TYR A 4 4.15 16.48 -8.01
N ILE A 5 4.29 15.89 -6.83
CA ILE A 5 4.10 16.58 -5.55
C ILE A 5 5.48 16.72 -4.90
N GLY A 6 5.83 17.94 -4.50
CA GLY A 6 7.07 18.20 -3.77
C GLY A 6 7.04 17.50 -2.41
N ILE A 7 8.17 16.91 -2.02
CA ILE A 7 8.33 16.21 -0.74
C ILE A 7 8.97 17.08 0.34
N ASP A 8 9.17 18.36 0.06
CA ASP A 8 9.78 19.32 1.00
C ASP A 8 8.93 19.42 2.27
N GLY A 9 9.59 19.29 3.43
CA GLY A 9 8.93 19.27 4.73
C GLY A 9 8.35 17.92 5.15
N HIS A 10 8.42 16.88 4.32
CA HIS A 10 8.07 15.51 4.71
C HIS A 10 9.21 14.86 5.49
N ILE A 11 8.92 14.16 6.59
CA ILE A 11 9.90 13.42 7.39
C ILE A 11 9.56 11.92 7.32
N PRO A 12 10.53 11.02 7.09
CA PRO A 12 11.97 11.28 6.96
C PRO A 12 12.37 11.92 5.62
N VAL A 13 13.52 12.59 5.61
CA VAL A 13 14.19 13.09 4.38
C VAL A 13 15.45 12.28 4.08
N SER A 14 15.80 12.20 2.80
CA SER A 14 17.08 11.67 2.31
C SER A 14 17.56 12.48 1.10
N GLU A 15 18.87 12.57 0.94
CA GLU A 15 19.53 13.15 -0.24
C GLU A 15 19.70 12.14 -1.39
N ASP A 16 19.03 10.98 -1.32
CA ASP A 16 19.02 10.00 -2.38
C ASP A 16 18.21 10.50 -3.58
N GLU A 17 18.76 10.41 -4.78
CA GLU A 17 18.09 10.85 -6.02
C GLU A 17 16.80 10.07 -6.30
N SER A 18 16.73 8.81 -5.83
CA SER A 18 15.55 7.96 -5.99
C SER A 18 14.53 8.12 -4.85
N TRP A 19 14.81 8.93 -3.82
CA TRP A 19 13.95 9.08 -2.66
C TRP A 19 12.53 9.53 -3.05
N GLY A 20 12.42 10.60 -3.85
CA GLY A 20 11.13 11.11 -4.31
C GLY A 20 10.39 10.22 -5.30
N ASN A 21 11.09 9.25 -5.91
CA ASN A 21 10.47 8.24 -6.79
C ASN A 21 9.75 7.16 -5.98
N PHE A 22 10.30 6.82 -4.81
CA PHE A 22 9.79 5.74 -3.96
C PHE A 22 8.85 6.26 -2.87
N PHE A 23 9.14 7.42 -2.28
CA PHE A 23 8.35 8.05 -1.23
C PHE A 23 7.63 9.27 -1.80
N SER A 24 6.34 9.13 -2.04
CA SER A 24 5.49 10.18 -2.60
C SER A 24 4.37 10.54 -1.62
N ILE A 25 4.06 11.84 -1.56
CA ILE A 25 2.84 12.33 -0.91
C ILE A 25 1.68 12.09 -1.88
N ALA A 26 0.55 11.63 -1.35
CA ALA A 26 -0.66 11.42 -2.13
C ALA A 26 -1.88 12.00 -1.39
N PRO A 27 -2.85 12.59 -2.13
CA PRO A 27 -4.07 13.08 -1.53
C PRO A 27 -4.95 11.92 -1.05
N MET A 28 -5.67 12.14 0.05
CA MET A 28 -6.74 11.25 0.51
C MET A 28 -8.02 12.08 0.66
N CYS A 29 -9.13 11.56 0.15
CA CYS A 29 -10.44 12.19 0.25
C CYS A 29 -11.53 11.12 0.42
N ARG A 30 -12.75 11.56 0.72
CA ARG A 30 -13.91 10.67 0.87
C ARG A 30 -14.50 10.25 -0.47
N TYR A 31 -14.42 11.11 -1.48
CA TYR A 31 -15.05 10.93 -2.76
C TYR A 31 -14.03 10.95 -3.89
N ALA A 32 -14.12 9.99 -4.82
CA ALA A 32 -13.20 9.89 -5.94
C ALA A 32 -13.23 11.13 -6.86
N GLU A 33 -14.35 11.86 -6.89
CA GLU A 33 -14.47 13.10 -7.66
C GLU A 33 -13.61 14.27 -7.16
N ASP A 34 -13.17 14.23 -5.90
CA ASP A 34 -12.30 15.25 -5.31
C ASP A 34 -10.83 15.06 -5.70
N LEU A 35 -10.43 13.82 -6.05
CA LEU A 35 -9.03 13.45 -6.33
C LEU A 35 -8.39 14.28 -7.46
N PRO A 36 -9.05 14.50 -8.62
CA PRO A 36 -8.46 15.30 -9.69
C PRO A 36 -8.23 16.76 -9.29
N LEU A 37 -9.18 17.36 -8.55
CA LEU A 37 -9.04 18.73 -8.06
C LEU A 37 -7.91 18.82 -7.05
N TYR A 38 -7.89 17.93 -6.06
CA TYR A 38 -6.87 17.93 -5.01
C TYR A 38 -5.49 17.75 -5.63
N LEU A 39 -5.28 16.70 -6.45
CA LEU A 39 -3.98 16.45 -7.09
C LEU A 39 -3.55 17.65 -7.95
N HIS A 40 -4.45 18.28 -8.70
CA HIS A 40 -4.13 19.44 -9.53
C HIS A 40 -3.67 20.67 -8.70
N SER A 41 -4.23 20.83 -7.50
CA SER A 41 -3.91 21.96 -6.61
C SER A 41 -2.56 21.81 -5.91
N ILE A 42 -2.15 20.59 -5.55
CA ILE A 42 -0.88 20.34 -4.84
C ILE A 42 0.27 19.92 -5.75
N SER A 43 0.00 19.62 -7.02
CA SER A 43 1.04 19.26 -7.98
C SER A 43 1.84 20.48 -8.43
N ASP A 44 3.11 20.24 -8.76
CA ASP A 44 4.03 21.16 -9.40
C ASP A 44 3.36 21.85 -10.61
N PRO A 45 3.14 23.17 -10.56
CA PRO A 45 2.49 23.93 -11.63
C PRO A 45 3.16 23.77 -13.00
N THR A 46 4.47 23.46 -13.05
CA THR A 46 5.22 23.30 -14.30
C THR A 46 4.98 21.96 -14.99
N LYS A 47 4.53 20.94 -14.23
CA LYS A 47 4.36 19.57 -14.74
C LYS A 47 2.90 19.12 -14.77
N ARG A 48 2.04 19.65 -13.91
CA ARG A 48 0.68 19.11 -13.67
C ARG A 48 -0.21 18.96 -14.90
N GLU A 49 0.01 19.74 -15.96
CA GLU A 49 -0.77 19.63 -17.19
C GLU A 49 -0.49 18.30 -17.93
N ASN A 50 0.68 17.70 -17.76
CA ASN A 50 1.03 16.40 -18.34
C ASN A 50 0.12 15.26 -17.83
N LEU A 51 -0.44 15.40 -16.63
CA LEU A 51 -1.36 14.43 -16.04
C LEU A 51 -2.74 14.43 -16.71
N ARG A 52 -3.09 15.51 -17.44
CA ARG A 52 -4.36 15.64 -18.17
C ARG A 52 -5.58 15.36 -17.28
N LEU A 53 -5.54 15.78 -16.01
CA LEU A 53 -6.57 15.45 -14.99
C LEU A 53 -7.97 15.94 -15.33
N LYS A 54 -8.08 16.99 -16.15
CA LYS A 54 -9.36 17.57 -16.59
C LYS A 54 -9.90 16.92 -17.87
N GLN A 55 -9.11 16.10 -18.55
CA GLN A 55 -9.52 15.43 -19.78
C GLN A 55 -10.42 14.23 -19.41
N PRO A 56 -11.64 14.15 -19.97
CA PRO A 56 -12.52 13.01 -19.71
C PRO A 56 -11.93 11.71 -20.26
N VAL A 57 -12.27 10.60 -19.62
CA VAL A 57 -11.87 9.24 -20.01
C VAL A 57 -13.10 8.50 -20.52
N ASP A 58 -13.01 7.89 -21.69
CA ASP A 58 -14.02 6.93 -22.15
C ASP A 58 -13.74 5.56 -21.54
N LEU A 59 -14.59 5.15 -20.60
CA LEU A 59 -14.45 3.86 -19.91
C LEU A 59 -14.69 2.65 -20.82
N LYS A 60 -15.28 2.84 -22.01
CA LYS A 60 -15.50 1.76 -23.00
C LYS A 60 -14.21 1.32 -23.70
N THR A 61 -13.19 2.17 -23.70
CA THR A 61 -11.91 1.87 -24.37
C THR A 61 -10.84 1.41 -23.40
N VAL A 62 -11.12 1.39 -22.10
CA VAL A 62 -10.13 1.03 -21.07
C VAL A 62 -9.83 -0.46 -21.15
N LYS A 63 -8.54 -0.82 -21.10
CA LYS A 63 -8.09 -2.21 -20.93
C LYS A 63 -7.94 -2.48 -19.45
N ILE A 64 -8.53 -3.58 -18.97
CA ILE A 64 -8.46 -3.94 -17.55
C ILE A 64 -7.65 -5.21 -17.42
N PHE A 65 -6.58 -5.15 -16.63
CA PHE A 65 -5.80 -6.30 -16.21
C PHE A 65 -5.98 -6.50 -14.71
N TYR A 66 -5.96 -7.73 -14.22
CA TYR A 66 -6.07 -7.98 -12.78
C TYR A 66 -5.33 -9.22 -12.32
N ILE A 67 -4.92 -9.19 -11.05
CA ILE A 67 -4.39 -10.32 -10.28
C ILE A 67 -5.12 -10.32 -8.94
N GLU A 68 -5.71 -11.44 -8.54
CA GLU A 68 -6.45 -11.54 -7.27
C GLU A 68 -5.57 -11.88 -6.07
N GLU A 69 -4.40 -12.47 -6.28
CA GLU A 69 -3.48 -12.92 -5.23
C GLU A 69 -2.03 -12.65 -5.62
N ASP A 70 -1.24 -12.15 -4.66
CA ASP A 70 0.19 -11.96 -4.86
C ASP A 70 0.84 -13.35 -5.02
N PRO A 71 1.65 -13.59 -6.07
CA PRO A 71 2.27 -14.89 -6.27
C PRO A 71 3.41 -15.18 -5.29
N SER A 72 3.87 -14.20 -4.50
CA SER A 72 4.94 -14.38 -3.54
C SER A 72 4.61 -15.42 -2.47
N ILE A 73 5.56 -16.31 -2.20
CA ILE A 73 5.44 -17.31 -1.13
C ILE A 73 5.36 -16.68 0.27
N LEU A 74 5.76 -15.41 0.40
CA LEU A 74 5.72 -14.66 1.65
C LEU A 74 4.37 -13.98 1.88
N ALA A 75 3.53 -13.89 0.85
CA ALA A 75 2.22 -13.28 0.93
C ALA A 75 1.19 -14.30 1.46
N ASP A 76 0.40 -13.85 2.43
CA ASP A 76 -0.77 -14.57 2.90
C ASP A 76 -1.89 -14.51 1.86
N ARG A 77 -2.83 -15.45 1.95
CA ARG A 77 -4.01 -15.48 1.09
C ARG A 77 -4.85 -14.22 1.23
N VAL A 78 -5.41 -13.77 0.11
CA VAL A 78 -6.33 -12.63 0.06
C VAL A 78 -7.70 -13.01 0.62
N HIS A 79 -8.24 -12.14 1.46
CA HIS A 79 -9.54 -12.28 2.08
C HIS A 79 -10.63 -12.47 1.01
N PRO A 80 -11.54 -13.46 1.17
CA PRO A 80 -12.54 -13.78 0.15
C PRO A 80 -13.43 -12.61 -0.27
N GLU A 81 -13.72 -11.69 0.65
CA GLU A 81 -14.54 -10.51 0.35
C GLU A 81 -13.81 -9.49 -0.55
N ILE A 82 -12.48 -9.39 -0.46
CA ILE A 82 -11.68 -8.55 -1.37
C ILE A 82 -11.74 -9.14 -2.78
N LYS A 83 -11.50 -10.45 -2.94
CA LYS A 83 -11.62 -11.13 -4.24
C LYS A 83 -13.02 -11.03 -4.82
N THR A 84 -14.04 -11.20 -3.99
CA THR A 84 -15.44 -11.03 -4.40
C THR A 84 -15.71 -9.61 -4.89
N SER A 85 -15.16 -8.59 -4.22
CA SER A 85 -15.26 -7.20 -4.67
C SER A 85 -14.57 -6.98 -6.03
N MET A 86 -13.34 -7.48 -6.22
CA MET A 86 -12.65 -7.39 -7.51
C MET A 86 -13.43 -8.06 -8.64
N ARG A 87 -13.97 -9.27 -8.42
CA ARG A 87 -14.80 -9.97 -9.41
C ARG A 87 -16.08 -9.23 -9.75
N LYS A 88 -16.72 -8.58 -8.77
CA LYS A 88 -17.88 -7.71 -9.01
C LYS A 88 -17.51 -6.51 -9.88
N ALA A 89 -16.36 -5.90 -9.63
CA ALA A 89 -15.85 -4.81 -10.47
C ALA A 89 -15.59 -5.28 -11.91
N VAL A 90 -14.91 -6.41 -12.09
CA VAL A 90 -14.69 -7.01 -13.42
C VAL A 90 -16.02 -7.28 -14.15
N ALA A 91 -16.99 -7.89 -13.46
CA ALA A 91 -18.31 -8.16 -14.03
C ALA A 91 -19.08 -6.87 -14.38
N HIS A 92 -18.95 -5.83 -13.57
CA HIS A 92 -19.57 -4.53 -13.81
C HIS A 92 -19.04 -3.88 -15.09
N PHE A 93 -17.72 -3.88 -15.31
CA PHE A 93 -17.13 -3.34 -16.53
C PHE A 93 -17.51 -4.15 -17.77
N ALA A 94 -17.59 -5.47 -17.66
CA ALA A 94 -18.09 -6.32 -18.74
C ALA A 94 -19.55 -6.00 -19.10
N ASN A 95 -20.43 -5.88 -18.10
CA ASN A 95 -21.87 -5.68 -18.33
C ASN A 95 -22.23 -4.25 -18.77
N LYS A 96 -21.59 -3.23 -18.20
CA LYS A 96 -21.94 -1.82 -18.44
C LYS A 96 -21.21 -1.24 -19.66
N PHE A 97 -19.96 -1.64 -19.89
CA PHE A 97 -19.10 -1.02 -20.91
C PHE A 97 -18.64 -1.99 -22.01
N ASN A 98 -19.00 -3.28 -21.93
CA ASN A 98 -18.49 -4.34 -22.81
C ASN A 98 -16.96 -4.47 -22.76
N VAL A 99 -16.35 -4.13 -21.61
CA VAL A 99 -14.91 -4.25 -21.38
C VAL A 99 -14.62 -5.59 -20.72
N ILE A 100 -13.88 -6.46 -21.42
CA ILE A 100 -13.47 -7.76 -20.90
C ILE A 100 -12.14 -7.59 -20.16
N ALA A 101 -12.15 -7.79 -18.84
CA ALA A 101 -10.93 -7.77 -18.05
C ALA A 101 -10.11 -9.05 -18.27
N GLN A 102 -8.79 -8.90 -18.35
CA GLN A 102 -7.84 -9.99 -18.51
C GLN A 102 -7.20 -10.33 -17.16
N GLU A 103 -7.39 -11.56 -16.69
CA GLU A 103 -6.60 -12.11 -15.59
C GLU A 103 -5.19 -12.40 -16.11
N ILE A 104 -4.16 -11.91 -15.42
CA ILE A 104 -2.77 -12.06 -15.84
C ILE A 104 -1.94 -12.79 -14.79
N LYS A 105 -0.75 -13.23 -15.20
CA LYS A 105 0.26 -13.80 -14.30
C LYS A 105 1.60 -13.16 -14.57
N ILE A 106 2.18 -12.55 -13.54
CA ILE A 106 3.49 -11.89 -13.60
C ILE A 106 4.36 -12.58 -12.55
N LYS A 107 5.22 -13.50 -13.01
CA LYS A 107 6.10 -14.30 -12.14
C LYS A 107 7.05 -13.43 -11.32
N GLU A 108 7.51 -12.34 -11.92
CA GLU A 108 8.43 -11.38 -11.33
C GLU A 108 7.86 -10.68 -10.08
N LEU A 109 6.53 -10.74 -9.85
CA LEU A 109 5.92 -10.24 -8.62
C LEU A 109 6.30 -11.07 -7.38
N GLU A 110 6.74 -12.32 -7.54
CA GLU A 110 7.17 -13.20 -6.43
C GLU A 110 8.30 -12.56 -5.60
N GLU A 111 9.14 -11.76 -6.24
CA GLU A 111 10.35 -11.14 -5.69
C GLU A 111 10.14 -9.69 -5.23
N VAL A 112 8.96 -9.10 -5.47
CA VAL A 112 8.71 -7.66 -5.26
C VAL A 112 8.96 -7.22 -3.83
N TYR A 113 8.58 -8.04 -2.85
CA TYR A 113 8.81 -7.73 -1.43
C TYR A 113 10.31 -7.52 -1.15
N GLN A 114 11.14 -8.48 -1.57
CA GLN A 114 12.58 -8.45 -1.35
C GLN A 114 13.23 -7.31 -2.12
N VAL A 115 12.92 -7.17 -3.42
CA VAL A 115 13.50 -6.11 -4.25
C VAL A 115 13.12 -4.72 -3.74
N ALA A 116 11.84 -4.49 -3.43
CA ALA A 116 11.38 -3.22 -2.88
C ALA A 116 12.08 -2.90 -1.55
N GLY A 117 12.14 -3.88 -0.63
CA GLY A 117 12.78 -3.72 0.66
C GLY A 117 14.27 -3.39 0.55
N VAL A 118 15.02 -4.14 -0.27
CA VAL A 118 16.47 -3.95 -0.43
C VAL A 118 16.78 -2.65 -1.17
N VAL A 119 16.08 -2.34 -2.27
CA VAL A 119 16.28 -1.08 -3.02
C VAL A 119 16.03 0.12 -2.12
N MET A 120 14.94 0.10 -1.35
CA MET A 120 14.62 1.14 -0.39
C MET A 120 15.67 1.26 0.71
N LEU A 121 16.08 0.14 1.31
CA LEU A 121 17.07 0.15 2.39
C LEU A 121 18.46 0.55 1.90
N ARG A 122 18.83 0.28 0.65
CA ARG A 122 20.13 0.64 0.06
C ARG A 122 20.25 2.11 -0.33
N MET A 123 19.16 2.89 -0.29
CA MET A 123 19.22 4.34 -0.48
C MET A 123 20.12 5.02 0.56
N LYS A 124 20.55 6.25 0.26
CA LYS A 124 21.28 7.10 1.22
C LYS A 124 20.50 7.27 2.51
N SER A 125 21.24 7.43 3.60
CA SER A 125 20.69 7.52 4.96
C SER A 125 19.60 8.57 5.09
N CYS A 126 18.58 8.23 5.86
CA CYS A 126 17.49 9.11 6.25
C CYS A 126 17.44 9.24 7.78
N ASN A 127 16.62 10.18 8.28
CA ASN A 127 16.48 10.36 9.73
C ASN A 127 16.07 9.05 10.42
N SER A 128 16.79 8.70 11.49
CA SER A 128 16.52 7.46 12.23
C SER A 128 16.87 7.58 13.71
N VAL A 129 16.37 6.65 14.51
CA VAL A 129 16.69 6.54 15.96
C VAL A 129 18.16 6.23 16.24
N TYR A 130 18.94 5.90 15.22
CA TYR A 130 20.36 5.62 15.34
C TYR A 130 21.24 6.84 15.14
N GLN A 131 20.72 7.96 14.61
CA GLN A 131 21.56 9.13 14.31
C GLN A 131 22.18 9.73 15.59
N LYS A 132 23.43 10.21 15.49
CA LYS A 132 24.13 10.87 16.61
C LYS A 132 23.70 12.32 16.81
N THR A 133 23.47 13.02 15.71
CA THR A 133 23.05 14.43 15.68
C THR A 133 21.88 14.56 14.70
N GLU A 134 21.07 15.59 14.88
CA GLU A 134 19.93 15.85 13.98
C GLU A 134 20.38 16.24 12.57
N ASP A 135 21.53 16.91 12.46
CA ASP A 135 22.06 17.42 11.19
C ASP A 135 22.78 16.38 10.33
N ASN A 136 23.11 15.20 10.87
CA ASN A 136 23.85 14.17 10.13
C ASN A 136 23.22 12.77 10.25
N PRO A 137 22.25 12.45 9.38
CA PRO A 137 21.59 11.15 9.36
C PRO A 137 22.52 9.96 9.03
N ALA A 138 23.71 10.22 8.48
CA ALA A 138 24.66 9.18 8.13
C ALA A 138 25.50 8.68 9.32
N GLU A 139 25.62 9.49 10.38
CA GLU A 139 26.42 9.13 11.55
C GLU A 139 25.60 8.42 12.61
N TRP A 140 25.84 7.12 12.78
CA TRP A 140 25.04 6.29 13.69
C TRP A 140 25.74 5.98 15.01
N ASN A 141 24.95 5.98 16.07
CA ASN A 141 25.22 5.27 17.31
C ASN A 141 25.27 3.75 17.05
N SER A 142 25.92 3.01 17.95
CA SER A 142 26.02 1.56 17.81
C SER A 142 24.63 0.90 17.83
N VAL A 143 24.25 0.31 16.69
CA VAL A 143 22.97 -0.41 16.54
C VAL A 143 22.79 -1.49 17.63
N LEU A 144 23.84 -2.27 17.88
CA LEU A 144 23.83 -3.33 18.88
C LEU A 144 23.62 -2.78 20.29
N TRP A 145 24.33 -1.69 20.63
CA TRP A 145 24.23 -1.09 21.96
C TRP A 145 22.84 -0.48 22.21
N THR A 146 22.26 0.20 21.22
CA THR A 146 20.90 0.72 21.33
C THR A 146 19.87 -0.41 21.50
N TYR A 147 20.05 -1.54 20.82
CA TYR A 147 19.21 -2.73 21.03
C TYR A 147 19.36 -3.33 22.43
N ILE A 148 20.58 -3.37 22.97
CA ILE A 148 20.81 -3.80 24.36
C ILE A 148 20.08 -2.85 25.31
N LYS A 149 20.19 -1.53 25.12
CA LYS A 149 19.42 -0.56 25.92
C LYS A 149 17.91 -0.81 25.85
N TYR A 150 17.39 -1.16 24.68
CA TYR A 150 15.97 -1.53 24.51
C TYR A 150 15.57 -2.73 25.36
N ILE A 151 16.36 -3.81 25.34
CA ILE A 151 16.08 -5.02 26.13
C ILE A 151 16.07 -4.72 27.64
N PHE A 152 16.93 -3.82 28.11
CA PHE A 152 17.02 -3.43 29.53
C PHE A 152 16.15 -2.23 29.91
N GLY A 153 15.33 -1.70 29.00
CA GLY A 153 14.45 -0.55 29.30
C GLY A 153 15.18 0.79 29.49
N PHE A 154 16.41 0.92 29.00
CA PHE A 154 17.23 2.13 29.06
C PHE A 154 17.14 2.99 27.79
N THR A 155 16.05 2.88 27.04
CA THR A 155 15.78 3.68 25.85
C THR A 155 14.32 4.11 25.84
N GLU A 156 14.06 5.27 25.27
CA GLU A 156 12.70 5.79 25.04
C GLU A 156 12.13 5.34 23.69
N HIS A 157 12.94 4.65 22.87
CA HIS A 157 12.53 4.19 21.55
C HIS A 157 11.63 2.96 21.61
N THR A 158 10.53 3.00 20.87
CA THR A 158 9.69 1.82 20.60
C THR A 158 10.38 0.84 19.64
N HIS A 159 9.94 -0.43 19.63
CA HIS A 159 10.53 -1.47 18.80
C HIS A 159 10.56 -1.18 17.27
N PRO A 160 9.49 -0.69 16.62
CA PRO A 160 9.46 -0.60 15.15
C PRO A 160 10.61 0.19 14.50
N PRO A 161 10.95 1.42 14.94
CA PRO A 161 12.08 2.15 14.37
C PRO A 161 13.45 1.54 14.71
N LEU A 162 13.56 0.70 15.75
CA LEU A 162 14.80 0.00 16.05
C LEU A 162 15.09 -1.09 15.00
N ILE A 163 14.06 -1.75 14.46
CA ILE A 163 14.25 -2.80 13.44
C ILE A 163 15.01 -2.27 12.21
N TYR A 164 14.90 -0.97 11.91
CA TYR A 164 15.59 -0.31 10.80
C TYR A 164 17.10 -0.55 10.79
N GLY A 165 17.78 -0.49 11.94
CA GLY A 165 19.23 -0.59 11.99
C GLY A 165 19.76 -1.96 11.54
N PRO A 166 19.27 -3.07 12.13
CA PRO A 166 19.62 -4.43 11.68
C PRO A 166 19.26 -4.71 10.23
N ILE A 167 18.06 -4.32 9.76
CA ILE A 167 17.66 -4.60 8.37
C ILE A 167 18.46 -3.76 7.36
N LYS A 168 18.83 -2.52 7.70
CA LYS A 168 19.73 -1.69 6.90
C LYS A 168 21.10 -2.33 6.78
N LYS A 169 21.69 -2.78 7.89
CA LYS A 169 22.97 -3.53 7.88
C LYS A 169 22.91 -4.80 7.04
N TYR A 170 21.79 -5.53 7.12
CA TYR A 170 21.57 -6.70 6.26
C TYR A 170 21.52 -6.31 4.78
N ALA A 171 20.74 -5.29 4.42
CA ALA A 171 20.66 -4.82 3.04
C ALA A 171 22.02 -4.32 2.52
N ASP A 172 22.78 -3.59 3.33
CA ASP A 172 24.13 -3.11 2.98
C ASP A 172 25.15 -4.25 2.85
N SER A 173 24.88 -5.43 3.42
CA SER A 173 25.74 -6.63 3.29
C SER A 173 25.49 -7.44 2.02
N ILE A 174 24.39 -7.18 1.29
CA ILE A 174 24.11 -7.81 -0.01
C ILE A 174 25.17 -7.37 -1.01
N SER A 175 25.66 -8.31 -1.82
CA SER A 175 26.73 -8.02 -2.77
C SER A 175 26.28 -7.05 -3.87
N GLU A 176 27.20 -6.25 -4.41
CA GLU A 176 26.90 -5.34 -5.52
C GLU A 176 26.35 -6.07 -6.75
N LYS A 177 26.75 -7.32 -6.97
CA LYS A 177 26.22 -8.16 -8.04
C LYS A 177 24.73 -8.46 -7.82
N GLU A 178 24.37 -8.99 -6.66
CA GLU A 178 22.97 -9.30 -6.32
C GLU A 178 22.11 -8.03 -6.33
N PHE A 179 22.64 -6.92 -5.82
CA PHE A 179 21.95 -5.63 -5.85
C PHE A 179 21.71 -5.14 -7.30
N SER A 180 22.71 -5.28 -8.18
CA SER A 180 22.53 -4.97 -9.61
C SER A 180 21.48 -5.85 -10.27
N GLU A 181 21.41 -7.14 -9.93
CA GLU A 181 20.38 -8.05 -10.45
C GLU A 181 18.97 -7.63 -10.01
N MET A 182 18.81 -7.17 -8.76
CA MET A 182 17.54 -6.60 -8.26
C MET A 182 17.13 -5.33 -9.00
N LEU A 183 18.09 -4.45 -9.35
CA LEU A 183 17.82 -3.25 -10.14
C LEU A 183 17.39 -3.59 -11.58
N GLU A 184 18.00 -4.60 -12.20
CA GLU A 184 17.57 -5.08 -13.51
C GLU A 184 16.17 -5.71 -13.46
N LEU A 185 15.83 -6.41 -12.37
CA LEU A 185 14.47 -6.92 -12.17
C LEU A 185 13.46 -5.77 -12.03
N LYS A 186 13.79 -4.73 -11.25
CA LYS A 186 12.98 -3.50 -11.17
C LYS A 186 12.76 -2.92 -12.57
N ARG A 187 13.82 -2.75 -13.37
CA ARG A 187 13.72 -2.20 -14.73
C ARG A 187 12.85 -3.06 -15.65
N THR A 188 13.02 -4.38 -15.59
CA THR A 188 12.22 -5.34 -16.35
C THR A 188 10.73 -5.25 -15.99
N LEU A 189 10.42 -5.17 -14.70
CA LEU A 189 9.05 -4.98 -14.23
C LEU A 189 8.46 -3.65 -14.74
N MET A 190 9.21 -2.55 -14.63
CA MET A 190 8.76 -1.25 -15.12
C MET A 190 8.44 -1.29 -16.62
N GLN A 191 9.32 -1.88 -17.44
CA GLN A 191 9.10 -2.02 -18.87
C GLN A 191 7.86 -2.88 -19.18
N LYS A 192 7.71 -4.00 -18.48
CA LYS A 192 6.56 -4.90 -18.66
C LYS A 192 5.23 -4.22 -18.35
N PHE A 193 5.17 -3.44 -17.27
CA PHE A 193 3.98 -2.68 -16.92
C PHE A 193 3.73 -1.52 -17.90
N ASP A 194 4.76 -0.86 -18.41
CA ASP A 194 4.64 0.19 -19.43
C ASP A 194 4.02 -0.37 -20.72
N GLU A 195 4.57 -1.47 -21.24
CA GLU A 195 4.08 -2.15 -22.45
C GLU A 195 2.65 -2.68 -22.26
N MET A 196 2.34 -3.25 -21.09
CA MET A 196 1.04 -3.83 -20.79
C MET A 196 -0.04 -2.76 -20.64
N LEU A 197 0.25 -1.67 -19.91
CA LEU A 197 -0.75 -0.65 -19.57
C LEU A 197 -0.88 0.42 -20.65
N GLY A 198 0.20 0.83 -21.30
CA GLY A 198 0.15 1.90 -22.31
C GLY A 198 -0.57 3.16 -21.80
N ASP A 199 -1.42 3.75 -22.64
CA ASP A 199 -2.16 4.99 -22.34
C ASP A 199 -3.63 4.78 -21.96
N ASP A 200 -4.10 3.53 -22.01
CA ASP A 200 -5.52 3.15 -21.87
C ASP A 200 -5.74 1.94 -20.93
N GLY A 201 -4.67 1.39 -20.35
CA GLY A 201 -4.71 0.26 -19.45
C GLY A 201 -4.74 0.63 -17.97
N VAL A 202 -5.51 -0.15 -17.21
CA VAL A 202 -5.52 -0.13 -15.75
C VAL A 202 -5.29 -1.52 -15.19
N PHE A 203 -4.65 -1.57 -14.02
CA PHE A 203 -4.36 -2.79 -13.29
C PHE A 203 -5.11 -2.79 -11.96
N LEU A 204 -5.98 -3.79 -11.76
CA LEU A 204 -6.68 -4.01 -10.50
C LEU A 204 -5.88 -5.00 -9.64
N TYR A 205 -5.56 -4.59 -8.42
CA TYR A 205 -4.77 -5.38 -7.49
C TYR A 205 -5.30 -5.21 -6.07
N PRO A 206 -5.23 -6.21 -5.17
CA PRO A 206 -5.60 -6.00 -3.78
C PRO A 206 -4.76 -4.88 -3.15
N THR A 207 -5.38 -4.01 -2.35
CA THR A 207 -4.62 -2.99 -1.58
C THR A 207 -3.81 -3.64 -0.47
N PHE A 208 -4.39 -4.69 0.12
CA PHE A 208 -3.77 -5.54 1.14
C PHE A 208 -4.46 -6.91 1.10
N ASN A 209 -3.86 -7.92 1.73
CA ASN A 209 -4.44 -9.26 1.74
C ASN A 209 -5.65 -9.40 2.67
N ASP A 210 -5.77 -8.58 3.72
CA ASP A 210 -6.85 -8.68 4.70
C ASP A 210 -7.59 -7.35 4.91
N LEU A 211 -8.76 -7.43 5.54
CA LEU A 211 -9.52 -6.29 6.04
C LEU A 211 -8.81 -5.65 7.26
N ALA A 212 -9.40 -4.60 7.82
CA ALA A 212 -8.84 -3.90 8.98
C ALA A 212 -8.51 -4.88 10.12
N ASN A 213 -7.22 -4.95 10.48
CA ASN A 213 -6.70 -5.84 11.52
C ASN A 213 -7.02 -5.31 12.92
N PHE A 214 -7.08 -6.19 13.91
CA PHE A 214 -7.10 -5.74 15.30
C PHE A 214 -5.76 -5.09 15.68
N HIS A 215 -5.79 -4.27 16.73
CA HIS A 215 -4.59 -3.65 17.28
C HIS A 215 -3.47 -4.67 17.45
N GLN A 216 -2.25 -4.29 17.04
CA GLN A 216 -1.02 -5.11 17.11
C GLN A 216 -0.97 -6.35 16.19
N GLN A 217 -2.07 -6.77 15.55
CA GLN A 217 -2.00 -7.93 14.64
C GLN A 217 -1.22 -7.66 13.35
N PHE A 218 -1.10 -6.39 12.95
CA PHE A 218 -0.37 -6.00 11.75
C PHE A 218 1.12 -6.41 11.79
N TYR A 219 1.74 -6.50 12.97
CA TYR A 219 3.15 -6.87 13.09
C TYR A 219 3.46 -8.27 12.57
N TYR A 220 2.49 -9.20 12.63
CA TYR A 220 2.63 -10.55 12.07
C TYR A 220 2.41 -10.59 10.55
N LYS A 221 1.95 -9.49 9.95
CA LYS A 221 1.56 -9.39 8.54
C LYS A 221 2.48 -8.47 7.74
N LEU A 222 3.64 -8.11 8.28
CA LEU A 222 4.62 -7.22 7.63
C LEU A 222 5.16 -7.78 6.30
N LEU A 223 5.04 -9.08 6.04
CA LEU A 223 5.42 -9.65 4.74
C LEU A 223 4.39 -9.35 3.63
N ASN A 224 3.15 -9.03 4.00
CA ASN A 224 2.08 -8.67 3.07
C ASN A 224 2.18 -7.21 2.57
N THR A 225 3.25 -6.48 2.86
CA THR A 225 3.40 -5.12 2.36
C THR A 225 3.69 -5.06 0.86
N SER A 226 4.02 -6.20 0.23
CA SER A 226 4.23 -6.33 -1.22
C SER A 226 3.11 -5.70 -2.04
N TYR A 227 1.85 -5.86 -1.58
CA TYR A 227 0.66 -5.35 -2.24
C TYR A 227 0.72 -3.84 -2.52
N PHE A 228 1.15 -3.06 -1.54
CA PHE A 228 1.25 -1.61 -1.71
C PHE A 228 2.66 -1.15 -2.10
N THR A 229 3.73 -1.88 -1.75
CA THR A 229 5.09 -1.51 -2.15
C THR A 229 5.39 -1.72 -3.63
N LEU A 230 4.61 -2.56 -4.32
CA LEU A 230 4.76 -2.77 -5.77
C LEU A 230 4.79 -1.44 -6.52
N PHE A 231 3.78 -0.59 -6.34
CA PHE A 231 3.64 0.64 -7.12
C PHE A 231 4.66 1.71 -6.76
N ASN A 232 5.20 1.69 -5.54
CA ASN A 232 6.38 2.47 -5.16
C ASN A 232 7.63 1.99 -5.91
N LEU A 233 7.83 0.67 -6.00
CA LEU A 233 8.98 0.08 -6.68
C LEU A 233 8.98 0.39 -8.18
N ILE A 234 7.84 0.25 -8.84
CA ILE A 234 7.70 0.46 -10.30
C ILE A 234 7.23 1.88 -10.68
N GLU A 235 7.10 2.77 -9.70
CA GLU A 235 6.85 4.21 -9.88
C GLU A 235 5.54 4.54 -10.61
N LEU A 236 4.49 3.76 -10.35
CA LEU A 236 3.19 3.92 -11.00
C LEU A 236 2.17 4.65 -10.09
N PRO A 237 1.24 5.44 -10.66
CA PRO A 237 0.09 5.94 -9.93
C PRO A 237 -0.83 4.79 -9.53
N ALA A 238 -1.25 4.77 -8.26
CA ALA A 238 -2.24 3.85 -7.74
C ALA A 238 -3.22 4.59 -6.80
N CYS A 239 -4.47 4.15 -6.77
CA CYS A 239 -5.51 4.65 -5.87
C CYS A 239 -6.24 3.47 -5.22
N SER A 240 -6.31 3.46 -3.90
CA SER A 240 -7.20 2.53 -3.20
C SER A 240 -8.66 2.97 -3.42
N CYS A 241 -9.51 2.02 -3.81
CA CYS A 241 -10.90 2.24 -4.18
C CYS A 241 -11.80 1.45 -3.23
N PRO A 242 -12.44 2.11 -2.25
CA PRO A 242 -13.46 1.50 -1.43
C PRO A 242 -14.65 1.03 -2.28
N THR A 243 -15.17 -0.15 -1.96
CA THR A 243 -16.29 -0.79 -2.70
C THR A 243 -17.41 -1.19 -1.74
N GLY A 244 -17.54 -0.44 -0.64
CA GLY A 244 -18.50 -0.67 0.42
C GLY A 244 -17.91 -1.40 1.63
N LEU A 245 -18.78 -2.13 2.34
CA LEU A 245 -18.45 -2.85 3.56
C LEU A 245 -18.54 -4.36 3.34
N ALA A 246 -17.66 -5.09 4.02
CA ALA A 246 -17.73 -6.53 4.17
C ALA A 246 -18.94 -6.94 5.04
N LYS A 247 -19.26 -8.24 5.09
CA LYS A 247 -20.38 -8.78 5.88
C LYS A 247 -20.27 -8.45 7.38
N ASP A 248 -19.05 -8.31 7.88
CA ASP A 248 -18.76 -7.95 9.27
C ASP A 248 -18.73 -6.44 9.53
N GLY A 249 -19.02 -5.61 8.51
CA GLY A 249 -19.06 -4.16 8.61
C GLY A 249 -17.72 -3.45 8.41
N ARG A 250 -16.61 -4.16 8.16
CA ARG A 250 -15.31 -3.53 7.88
C ARG A 250 -15.23 -3.05 6.42
N PRO A 251 -14.55 -1.92 6.13
CA PRO A 251 -14.36 -1.45 4.76
C PRO A 251 -13.66 -2.50 3.89
N VAL A 252 -14.17 -2.69 2.67
CA VAL A 252 -13.57 -3.56 1.65
C VAL A 252 -13.23 -2.74 0.41
N GLY A 253 -12.10 -3.06 -0.21
CA GLY A 253 -11.61 -2.36 -1.38
C GLY A 253 -10.41 -3.05 -1.99
N PHE A 254 -10.01 -2.54 -3.14
CA PHE A 254 -8.80 -2.91 -3.85
C PHE A 254 -8.23 -1.66 -4.49
N GLN A 255 -7.02 -1.72 -5.02
CA GLN A 255 -6.37 -0.59 -5.67
C GLN A 255 -6.41 -0.71 -7.19
N VAL A 256 -6.49 0.45 -7.82
CA VAL A 256 -6.39 0.62 -9.27
C VAL A 256 -5.10 1.36 -9.55
N ALA A 257 -4.27 0.80 -10.41
CA ALA A 257 -3.08 1.46 -10.93
C ALA A 257 -3.19 1.67 -12.45
N ALA A 258 -2.45 2.64 -12.97
CA ALA A 258 -2.31 2.88 -14.39
C ALA A 258 -0.84 3.18 -14.73
N ASN A 259 -0.54 3.40 -16.01
CA ASN A 259 0.82 3.76 -16.39
C ASN A 259 1.21 5.17 -15.91
N LYS A 260 2.51 5.49 -15.97
CA LYS A 260 3.04 6.82 -15.63
C LYS A 260 2.25 7.91 -16.37
N HIS A 261 1.87 8.95 -15.64
CA HIS A 261 1.11 10.11 -16.17
C HIS A 261 -0.34 9.79 -16.61
N GLN A 262 -0.85 8.60 -16.26
CA GLN A 262 -2.25 8.22 -16.47
C GLN A 262 -3.07 8.28 -15.17
N ASP A 263 -2.73 9.16 -14.22
CA ASP A 263 -3.51 9.39 -12.99
C ASP A 263 -5.00 9.68 -13.30
N ARG A 264 -5.29 10.32 -14.44
CA ARG A 264 -6.67 10.52 -14.94
C ARG A 264 -7.44 9.20 -15.14
N LEU A 265 -6.79 8.13 -15.59
CA LEU A 265 -7.42 6.81 -15.78
C LEU A 265 -7.75 6.19 -14.42
N VAL A 266 -6.79 6.26 -13.49
CA VAL A 266 -6.96 5.78 -12.11
C VAL A 266 -8.19 6.44 -11.49
N PHE A 267 -8.30 7.77 -11.59
CA PHE A 267 -9.43 8.50 -11.02
C PHE A 267 -10.75 8.26 -11.74
N ALA A 268 -10.75 8.12 -13.07
CA ALA A 268 -11.97 7.80 -13.82
C ALA A 268 -12.53 6.42 -13.43
N VAL A 269 -11.66 5.42 -13.29
CA VAL A 269 -12.05 4.08 -12.83
C VAL A 269 -12.48 4.11 -11.37
N ALA A 270 -11.74 4.82 -10.48
CA ALA A 270 -12.13 4.97 -9.08
C ALA A 270 -13.53 5.59 -8.92
N LYS A 271 -13.84 6.63 -9.71
CA LYS A 271 -15.16 7.28 -9.72
C LYS A 271 -16.27 6.35 -10.19
N GLU A 272 -16.01 5.53 -11.21
CA GLU A 272 -16.97 4.54 -11.67
C GLU A 272 -17.21 3.44 -10.62
N LEU A 273 -16.16 2.95 -9.97
CA LEU A 273 -16.27 1.96 -8.89
C LEU A 273 -17.05 2.51 -7.70
N GLU A 274 -16.77 3.75 -7.29
CA GLU A 274 -17.52 4.45 -6.24
C GLU A 274 -19.00 4.56 -6.61
N SER A 275 -19.32 5.00 -7.83
CA SER A 275 -20.70 5.11 -8.30
C SER A 275 -21.42 3.76 -8.37
N ALA A 276 -20.72 2.68 -8.71
CA ALA A 276 -21.31 1.36 -8.86
C ALA A 276 -21.52 0.62 -7.52
N PHE A 277 -20.62 0.83 -6.56
CA PHE A 277 -20.56 0.04 -5.33
C PHE A 277 -20.77 0.84 -4.04
N GLY A 278 -21.00 2.16 -4.14
CA GLY A 278 -21.31 3.05 -3.01
C GLY A 278 -20.10 3.66 -2.31
N GLY A 279 -18.88 3.24 -2.66
CA GLY A 279 -17.64 3.89 -2.21
C GLY A 279 -17.44 3.91 -0.70
N TRP A 280 -17.02 5.06 -0.18
CA TRP A 280 -16.78 5.29 1.23
C TRP A 280 -18.07 5.36 2.05
N VAL A 281 -18.09 4.67 3.19
CA VAL A 281 -19.19 4.71 4.16
C VAL A 281 -18.66 5.30 5.47
N PRO A 282 -19.34 6.31 6.06
CA PRO A 282 -18.93 6.85 7.35
C PRO A 282 -18.92 5.78 8.44
N PRO A 283 -17.91 5.75 9.32
CA PRO A 283 -17.94 4.86 10.47
C PRO A 283 -19.11 5.23 11.39
N PRO A 284 -19.70 4.25 12.11
CA PRO A 284 -20.78 4.53 13.05
C PRO A 284 -20.33 5.54 14.10
N SER A 285 -21.18 6.52 14.41
CA SER A 285 -20.92 7.59 15.37
C SER A 285 -20.86 7.11 16.83
N ILE A 286 -21.35 5.90 17.10
CA ILE A 286 -21.34 5.25 18.40
C ILE A 286 -20.54 3.94 18.23
N PRO A 287 -19.52 3.67 19.07
CA PRO A 287 -18.86 2.36 19.07
C PRO A 287 -19.93 1.27 19.18
N PRO A 288 -19.84 0.17 18.41
CA PRO A 288 -20.73 -0.95 18.60
C PRO A 288 -20.71 -1.32 20.10
N GLN A 289 -21.86 -1.27 20.77
CA GLN A 289 -21.96 -1.81 22.11
C GLN A 289 -21.45 -3.24 22.01
N GLU A 290 -20.40 -3.58 22.77
CA GLU A 290 -19.97 -4.98 22.90
C GLU A 290 -21.24 -5.76 23.19
N LYS A 291 -21.64 -6.63 22.24
CA LYS A 291 -22.71 -7.57 22.52
C LYS A 291 -22.24 -8.33 23.75
N GLU A 292 -22.87 -8.08 24.90
CA GLU A 292 -22.57 -8.77 26.14
C GLU A 292 -22.43 -10.24 25.78
N ALA A 293 -21.20 -10.76 25.92
CA ALA A 293 -20.96 -12.17 25.72
C ALA A 293 -21.94 -12.88 26.65
N ALA A 294 -22.85 -13.68 26.07
CA ALA A 294 -23.81 -14.44 26.85
C ALA A 294 -23.05 -15.11 28.00
N PRO A 295 -23.52 -14.99 29.25
CA PRO A 295 -22.74 -15.39 30.41
C PRO A 295 -22.30 -16.85 30.22
N ASN A 296 -20.98 -17.03 30.21
CA ASN A 296 -20.35 -18.33 30.11
C ASN A 296 -21.02 -19.27 31.13
N SER A 297 -21.53 -20.41 30.69
CA SER A 297 -22.22 -21.41 31.53
C SER A 297 -21.35 -21.98 32.68
N LYS A 298 -20.08 -21.57 32.77
CA LYS A 298 -19.17 -21.85 33.89
C LYS A 298 -19.35 -20.93 35.10
N GLN A 299 -19.91 -19.72 34.97
CA GLN A 299 -20.15 -18.83 36.12
C GLN A 299 -21.41 -19.17 36.93
N ALA A 300 -22.25 -20.10 36.45
CA ALA A 300 -23.45 -20.55 37.16
C ALA A 300 -23.19 -21.70 38.17
N LEU A 301 -22.01 -22.33 38.14
CA LEU A 301 -21.69 -23.47 39.02
C LEU A 301 -20.97 -23.09 40.32
N ASP A 302 -20.41 -21.89 40.43
CA ASP A 302 -19.70 -21.43 41.65
C ASP A 302 -20.61 -20.72 42.67
N LYS A 303 -21.93 -20.68 42.46
CA LYS A 303 -22.91 -20.08 43.39
C LYS A 303 -23.78 -21.08 44.14
N VAL A 304 -23.58 -22.38 43.95
CA VAL A 304 -24.29 -23.43 44.69
C VAL A 304 -23.26 -24.36 45.30
N THR A 305 -22.70 -24.00 46.45
CA THR A 305 -22.21 -24.89 47.54
C THR A 305 -21.38 -24.04 48.51
N ILE A 306 -22.02 -23.25 49.41
CA ILE A 306 -21.60 -23.05 50.81
C ILE A 306 -22.83 -22.56 51.60
N GLN A 307 -23.73 -23.49 51.96
CA GLN A 307 -24.55 -23.42 53.18
C GLN A 307 -24.77 -24.85 53.63
N GLY A 308 -24.19 -25.20 54.78
CA GLY A 308 -24.16 -26.54 55.37
C GLY A 308 -22.98 -26.66 56.31
#